data_AF-A0A964QMP5-F1
#
_entry.id   AF-A0A964QMP5-F1
#
_cell.length_a   1.000
_cell.length_b   1.000
_cell.length_c   1.000
_cell.angle_alpha   90.00
_cell.angle_beta   90.00
_cell.angle_gamma   90.00
#
_symmetry.space_group_name_H-M   'P 1'
#
loop_
_entity.id
_entity.type
_entity.pdbx_description
1 polymer ?
#
loop_
_entity_poly.entity_id
_entity_poly.type
_entity_poly.pdbx_seq_one_letter_code
_entity_poly.pdbx_strand_id
1 'polypeptide(L)'
;MRVLMIGHFRGYELITRHERTVRIGKGVFIGPGTIILPNVSIGDGAVITAGSVVNRSVPPMVMAQGNPARPVARCGVPLKWGTSMEEFSQKLRPLPAAKSE
;
A
#
# COMPACT_ATOMS: atom_id res chain seq x y z
N MET A 1 -5.55 11.97 12.84
CA MET A 1 -5.35 10.53 12.57
C MET A 1 -3.89 10.20 12.81
N ARG A 2 -3.56 9.28 13.72
CA ARG A 2 -2.17 8.85 13.99
C ARG A 2 -1.96 7.50 13.29
N VAL A 3 -0.99 7.41 12.39
CA VAL A 3 -0.63 6.16 11.69
C VAL A 3 0.66 5.65 12.33
N LEU A 4 0.67 4.37 12.75
CA LEU A 4 1.88 3.67 13.17
C LEU A 4 2.32 2.76 12.03
N MET A 5 3.52 2.99 11.50
CA MET A 5 4.17 2.11 10.54
C MET A 5 5.30 1.36 11.25
N ILE A 6 5.25 0.03 11.27
CA ILE A 6 6.33 -0.80 11.80
C ILE A 6 7.13 -1.34 10.62
N GLY A 7 8.30 -0.74 10.38
CA GLY A 7 9.30 -1.28 9.46
C GLY A 7 10.29 -2.15 10.25
N HIS A 8 10.45 -3.43 9.88
CA HIS A 8 11.43 -4.31 10.50
C HIS A 8 12.66 -4.43 9.58
N PHE A 9 13.80 -3.91 10.02
CA PHE A 9 15.10 -4.10 9.35
C PHE A 9 15.85 -5.22 10.09
N ARG A 10 15.93 -6.44 9.55
CA ARG A 10 16.80 -7.50 10.10
C ARG A 10 18.17 -7.46 9.40
N GLY A 11 19.24 -7.29 10.20
CA GLY A 11 20.64 -7.58 9.83
C GLY A 11 21.44 -6.37 9.34
N TYR A 12 22.22 -5.77 10.24
CA TYR A 12 23.29 -4.81 9.91
C TYR A 12 24.64 -5.49 10.02
N GLU A 13 25.07 -6.13 8.94
CA GLU A 13 26.49 -6.27 8.60
C GLU A 13 26.51 -6.58 7.10
N LEU A 14 27.21 -5.75 6.31
CA LEU A 14 27.32 -5.77 4.84
C LEU A 14 26.09 -5.27 4.04
N ILE A 15 25.83 -3.95 4.00
CA ILE A 15 25.07 -3.37 2.86
C ILE A 15 25.72 -2.08 2.37
N THR A 16 26.79 -2.23 1.58
CA THR A 16 27.40 -1.18 0.74
C THR A 16 26.77 -1.11 -0.66
N ARG A 17 25.56 -1.64 -0.89
CA ARG A 17 24.86 -1.56 -2.19
C ARG A 17 23.33 -1.33 -2.05
N HIS A 18 22.92 -0.07 -2.07
CA HIS A 18 21.75 0.54 -2.75
C HIS A 18 20.35 -0.13 -2.86
N GLU A 19 19.99 -1.28 -2.27
CA GLU A 19 18.76 -1.97 -2.76
C GLU A 19 17.82 -2.60 -1.71
N ARG A 20 17.80 -2.16 -0.45
CA ARG A 20 16.82 -2.66 0.53
C ARG A 20 16.01 -1.59 1.26
N THR A 21 15.30 -0.75 0.50
CA THR A 21 14.44 0.32 1.02
C THR A 21 12.97 0.15 0.64
N VAL A 22 12.06 0.65 1.48
CA VAL A 22 10.64 0.82 1.14
C VAL A 22 10.49 2.11 0.34
N ARG A 23 9.81 2.05 -0.81
CA ARG A 23 9.50 3.24 -1.63
C ARG A 23 8.01 3.55 -1.55
N ILE A 24 7.66 4.78 -1.20
CA ILE A 24 6.27 5.25 -1.12
C ILE A 24 6.10 6.39 -2.11
N GLY A 25 5.18 6.22 -3.06
CA GLY A 25 4.84 7.20 -4.08
C GLY A 25 4.06 8.40 -3.55
N LYS A 26 3.81 9.36 -4.44
CA LYS A 26 3.05 10.58 -4.13
C LYS A 26 1.56 10.26 -3.95
N GLY A 27 0.95 10.83 -2.92
CA GLY A 27 -0.50 10.74 -2.68
C GLY A 27 -0.98 9.33 -2.31
N VAL A 28 -0.07 8.48 -1.81
CA VAL A 28 -0.43 7.17 -1.25
C VAL A 28 -1.21 7.36 0.04
N PHE A 29 -2.29 6.61 0.19
CA PHE A 29 -2.99 6.47 1.46
C PHE A 29 -2.56 5.19 2.17
N ILE A 30 -2.14 5.29 3.42
CA ILE A 30 -1.79 4.15 4.27
C ILE A 30 -2.75 4.10 5.45
N GLY A 31 -3.58 3.07 5.49
CA GLY A 31 -4.54 2.84 6.57
C GLY A 31 -3.84 2.52 7.90
N PRO A 32 -4.50 2.81 9.03
CA PRO A 32 -3.95 2.54 10.36
C PRO A 32 -3.67 1.05 10.56
N GLY A 33 -2.58 0.74 11.29
CA GLY A 33 -2.19 -0.65 11.59
C GLY A 33 -1.60 -1.42 10.40
N THR A 34 -1.23 -0.73 9.32
CA THR A 34 -0.54 -1.37 8.19
C THR A 34 0.90 -1.73 8.56
N ILE A 35 1.33 -2.94 8.19
CA ILE A 35 2.73 -3.39 8.25
C ILE A 35 3.28 -3.45 6.82
N ILE A 36 4.43 -2.84 6.57
CA ILE A 36 5.08 -2.81 5.25
C ILE A 36 6.42 -3.54 5.36
N LEU A 37 6.57 -4.65 4.63
CA LEU A 37 7.80 -5.43 4.63
C LEU A 37 8.89 -4.74 3.78
N PRO A 38 10.18 -5.02 4.02
CA PRO A 38 11.27 -4.47 3.23
C PRO A 38 11.15 -4.76 1.72
N ASN A 39 11.80 -3.92 0.90
CA ASN A 39 11.98 -4.10 -0.55
C ASN A 39 10.68 -4.03 -1.37
N VAL A 40 9.65 -3.39 -0.85
CA VAL A 40 8.40 -3.14 -1.60
C VAL A 40 8.32 -1.68 -2.05
N SER A 41 7.67 -1.48 -3.19
CA SER A 41 7.30 -0.16 -3.70
C SER A 41 5.78 -0.02 -3.70
N ILE A 42 5.28 1.09 -3.17
CA ILE A 42 3.86 1.46 -3.19
C ILE A 42 3.73 2.63 -4.17
N GLY A 43 3.11 2.38 -5.32
CA GLY A 43 3.00 3.35 -6.41
C GLY A 43 2.09 4.54 -6.10
N ASP A 44 2.22 5.60 -6.89
CA ASP A 44 1.48 6.85 -6.70
C ASP A 44 -0.04 6.63 -6.62
N GLY A 45 -0.69 7.32 -5.67
CA GLY A 45 -2.14 7.24 -5.47
C GLY A 45 -2.68 5.88 -5.03
N ALA A 46 -1.81 4.91 -4.71
CA ALA A 46 -2.23 3.63 -4.17
C ALA A 46 -2.87 3.79 -2.79
N VAL A 47 -3.76 2.86 -2.45
CA VAL A 47 -4.49 2.86 -1.18
C VAL A 47 -4.24 1.54 -0.48
N ILE A 48 -3.63 1.58 0.69
CA ILE A 48 -3.46 0.41 1.56
C ILE A 48 -4.52 0.50 2.65
N THR A 49 -5.43 -0.48 2.73
CA THR A 49 -6.49 -0.45 3.75
C THR A 49 -5.92 -0.73 5.14
N ALA A 50 -6.66 -0.34 6.18
CA ALA A 50 -6.28 -0.60 7.57
C ALA A 50 -5.97 -2.09 7.84
N GLY A 51 -4.99 -2.34 8.71
CA GLY A 51 -4.59 -3.69 9.14
C GLY A 51 -3.91 -4.55 8.08
N SER A 52 -3.53 -3.99 6.92
CA SER A 52 -2.92 -4.77 5.84
C SER A 52 -1.44 -5.10 6.09
N VAL A 53 -0.98 -6.23 5.56
CA VAL A 53 0.46 -6.61 5.56
C VAL A 53 0.99 -6.62 4.14
N VAL A 54 1.74 -5.58 3.77
CA VAL A 54 2.28 -5.38 2.42
C VAL A 54 3.57 -6.19 2.29
N ASN A 55 3.46 -7.38 1.67
CA ASN A 55 4.59 -8.27 1.39
C ASN A 55 5.01 -8.29 -0.09
N ARG A 56 4.32 -7.55 -0.95
CA ARG A 56 4.60 -7.38 -2.38
C ARG A 56 4.31 -5.93 -2.78
N SER A 57 5.03 -5.41 -3.77
CA SER A 57 4.81 -4.06 -4.29
C SER A 57 3.38 -3.86 -4.79
N VAL A 58 2.83 -2.66 -4.56
CA VAL A 58 1.48 -2.28 -4.96
C VAL A 58 1.58 -1.28 -6.12
N PRO A 59 0.96 -1.55 -7.29
CA PRO A 59 1.01 -0.62 -8.42
C PRO A 59 0.34 0.74 -8.12
N PRO A 60 0.65 1.79 -8.90
CA PRO A 60 -0.06 3.07 -8.80
C PRO A 60 -1.57 2.91 -8.98
N MET A 61 -2.34 3.74 -8.26
CA MET A 61 -3.81 3.77 -8.33
C MET A 61 -4.47 2.41 -8.10
N VAL A 62 -3.85 1.55 -7.27
CA VAL A 62 -4.43 0.27 -6.84
C VAL A 62 -4.74 0.33 -5.35
N MET A 63 -5.92 -0.15 -4.99
CA MET A 63 -6.29 -0.43 -3.60
C MET A 63 -5.90 -1.86 -3.26
N ALA A 64 -5.12 -2.03 -2.18
CA ALA A 64 -4.72 -3.32 -1.65
C ALA A 64 -5.20 -3.51 -0.21
N GLN A 65 -5.62 -4.72 0.11
CA GLN A 65 -6.21 -5.07 1.40
C GLN A 65 -5.78 -6.45 1.88
N GLY A 66 -5.69 -6.61 3.21
CA GLY A 66 -5.60 -7.90 3.89
C GLY A 66 -4.21 -8.26 4.41
N ASN A 67 -4.12 -9.41 5.07
CA ASN A 67 -2.87 -10.02 5.51
C ASN A 67 -2.81 -11.45 4.92
N PRO A 68 -2.09 -11.68 3.82
CA PRO A 68 -1.24 -10.72 3.10
C PRO A 68 -2.06 -9.74 2.23
N ALA A 69 -1.51 -8.55 1.97
CA ALA A 69 -2.17 -7.53 1.16
C ALA A 69 -2.31 -8.01 -0.29
N ARG A 70 -3.52 -7.89 -0.85
CA ARG A 70 -3.83 -8.24 -2.24
C ARG A 70 -4.51 -7.07 -2.96
N PRO A 71 -4.23 -6.84 -4.25
CA PRO A 71 -5.01 -5.90 -5.05
C PRO A 71 -6.49 -6.29 -5.04
N VAL A 72 -7.36 -5.36 -4.67
CA VAL A 72 -8.82 -5.58 -4.60
C VAL A 72 -9.59 -4.63 -5.53
N ALA A 73 -9.01 -3.49 -5.89
CA ALA A 73 -9.65 -2.53 -6.79
C ALA A 73 -8.63 -1.61 -7.46
N ARG A 74 -9.02 -0.99 -8.59
CA ARG A 74 -8.36 0.18 -9.17
C ARG A 74 -9.04 1.45 -8.64
N CYS A 75 -8.25 2.37 -8.14
CA CYS A 75 -8.68 3.70 -7.73
C CYS A 75 -8.89 4.57 -8.98
N GLY A 76 -10.07 5.16 -9.15
CA GLY A 76 -10.29 6.17 -10.19
C GLY A 76 -9.77 7.56 -9.81
N VAL A 77 -9.62 7.82 -8.50
CA VAL A 77 -8.98 9.02 -7.92
C VAL A 77 -8.13 8.63 -6.72
N PRO A 78 -7.03 9.35 -6.42
CA PRO A 78 -6.22 9.07 -5.23
C PRO A 78 -6.96 9.50 -3.96
N LEU A 79 -6.86 8.72 -2.88
CA LEU A 79 -7.43 9.10 -1.57
C LEU A 79 -6.47 10.02 -0.81
N LYS A 80 -6.42 11.30 -1.20
CA LYS A 80 -5.56 12.33 -0.60
C LYS A 80 -6.38 13.44 0.07
N TRP A 81 -5.70 14.38 0.71
CA TRP A 81 -6.34 15.59 1.24
C TRP A 81 -7.14 16.30 0.14
N GLY A 82 -8.41 16.59 0.42
CA GLY A 82 -9.36 17.21 -0.53
C GLY A 82 -10.20 16.21 -1.33
N THR A 83 -9.87 14.92 -1.36
CA THR A 83 -10.75 13.90 -1.96
C THR A 83 -11.69 13.35 -0.90
N SER A 84 -13.00 13.46 -1.13
CA SER A 84 -13.98 12.90 -0.21
C SER A 84 -14.04 11.37 -0.34
N MET A 85 -14.42 10.69 0.74
CA MET A 85 -14.61 9.23 0.70
C MET A 85 -15.71 8.82 -0.29
N GLU A 86 -16.72 9.66 -0.47
CA GLU A 86 -17.80 9.44 -1.44
C GLU A 86 -17.29 9.53 -2.88
N GLU A 87 -16.51 10.57 -3.21
CA GLU A 87 -15.90 10.68 -4.54
C GLU A 87 -14.98 9.49 -4.83
N PHE A 88 -14.19 9.09 -3.84
CA PHE A 88 -13.30 7.94 -3.95
C PHE A 88 -14.07 6.64 -4.20
N SER A 89 -15.12 6.37 -3.43
CA SER A 89 -15.88 5.12 -3.52
C SER A 89 -16.64 5.00 -4.84
N GLN A 90 -17.24 6.08 -5.33
CA GLN A 90 -17.95 6.11 -6.62
C GLN A 90 -17.03 5.79 -7.82
N LYS A 91 -15.74 6.12 -7.71
CA LYS A 91 -14.75 5.92 -8.77
C LYS A 91 -13.90 4.66 -8.56
N LEU A 92 -14.20 3.84 -7.55
CA LEU A 92 -13.48 2.61 -7.25
C LEU A 92 -13.96 1.47 -8.17
N ARG A 93 -13.03 0.78 -8.82
CA ARG A 93 -13.34 -0.33 -9.75
C ARG A 93 -12.82 -1.64 -9.18
N PRO A 94 -13.69 -2.54 -8.68
CA PRO A 94 -13.26 -3.83 -8.14
C PRO A 94 -12.45 -4.64 -9.15
N LEU A 95 -11.40 -5.31 -8.66
CA LEU A 95 -10.68 -6.32 -9.42
C LEU A 95 -11.35 -7.69 -9.20
N PRO A 96 -11.28 -8.60 -10.18
CA PRO A 96 -11.71 -9.98 -9.97
C PRO A 96 -10.99 -10.55 -8.75
N ALA A 97 -11.71 -11.30 -7.90
CA ALA A 97 -11.09 -11.98 -6.78
C ALA A 97 -9.93 -12.85 -7.30
N ALA A 98 -8.72 -12.60 -6.79
CA ALA A 98 -7.59 -13.47 -7.07
C ALA A 98 -7.97 -14.88 -6.58
N LYS A 99 -7.81 -15.89 -7.44
CA LYS A 99 -8.01 -17.28 -7.04
C LYS A 99 -7.10 -17.55 -5.83
N SER A 100 -7.67 -18.08 -4.76
CA SER A 100 -6.91 -18.54 -3.61
C SER A 100 -6.03 -19.71 -4.06
N GLU A 101 -4.72 -19.50 -4.12
CA GLU A 101 -3.70 -20.56 -4.15
C GLU A 101 -3.39 -21.02 -2.73
#